data_AF-A0A960XJG3-F1
#
_entry.id   AF-A0A960XJG3-F1
#
_cell.length_a   1.000
_cell.length_b   1.000
_cell.length_c   1.000
_cell.angle_alpha   90.00
_cell.angle_beta   90.00
_cell.angle_gamma   90.00
#
_symmetry.space_group_name_H-M   'P 1'
#
loop_
_entity.id
_entity.type
_entity.pdbx_description
1 polymer ?
#
loop_
_entity_poly.entity_id
_entity_poly.type
_entity_poly.pdbx_seq_one_letter_code
_entity_poly.pdbx_strand_id
1 'polypeptide(L)'
;MKLIPAPLALGVVAVLYVGCATRSLSDKSGQSSVAAPAHLADRVSYQRMADGLHAVLRAANAAWLEAKTGDSPAPTSPSDFGSRISDLNRGSHGAFLRRAAQEIATHGAEFSFAIRSPWPISPLGAAQTGLEEEALTVLPRSPGEPLFRDEQLGGRAYFTAVYPETATSASCADCHNRNTGSPRHDFADGDFMGVLVIRIPREF
;
A
#
# COMPACT_ATOMS: atom_id res chain seq x y z
N MET A 1 3.36 -67.80 -32.11
CA MET A 1 3.12 -68.32 -30.74
C MET A 1 3.64 -67.25 -29.78
N LYS A 2 2.91 -66.56 -28.89
CA LYS A 2 1.60 -66.67 -28.18
C LYS A 2 1.00 -65.24 -28.13
N LEU A 3 -0.26 -64.93 -28.47
CA LEU A 3 -1.54 -64.95 -27.70
C LEU A 3 -1.41 -64.44 -26.23
N ILE A 4 -1.84 -63.22 -25.90
CA ILE A 4 -3.16 -62.77 -25.29
C ILE A 4 -2.93 -62.24 -23.84
N PRO A 5 -3.73 -61.33 -23.19
CA PRO A 5 -4.99 -60.65 -23.59
C PRO A 5 -5.05 -59.10 -23.43
N ALA A 6 -6.14 -58.55 -23.99
CA ALA A 6 -6.80 -57.24 -23.78
C ALA A 6 -7.50 -57.16 -22.37
N PRO A 7 -8.48 -56.26 -22.03
CA PRO A 7 -9.25 -55.25 -22.81
C PRO A 7 -9.37 -53.90 -22.02
N LEU A 8 -10.20 -52.87 -22.26
CA LEU A 8 -11.58 -52.73 -22.76
C LEU A 8 -11.85 -51.24 -23.08
N ALA A 9 -12.79 -51.01 -24.00
CA ALA A 9 -13.18 -49.72 -24.55
C ALA A 9 -14.21 -48.94 -23.69
N LEU A 10 -14.19 -47.61 -23.80
CA LEU A 10 -15.31 -46.67 -23.64
C LEU A 10 -15.22 -45.72 -24.85
N GLY A 11 -16.22 -45.44 -25.68
CA GLY A 11 -17.66 -45.38 -25.43
C GLY A 11 -18.11 -43.92 -25.56
N VAL A 12 -18.31 -43.44 -26.79
CA VAL A 12 -18.88 -42.12 -27.12
C VAL A 12 -20.40 -42.24 -27.19
N VAL A 13 -21.16 -41.41 -26.46
CA VAL A 13 -22.51 -40.99 -26.86
C VAL A 13 -22.77 -39.56 -26.37
N ALA A 14 -22.99 -38.65 -27.32
CA ALA A 14 -23.56 -37.33 -27.10
C ALA A 14 -25.08 -37.42 -27.07
N VAL A 15 -25.73 -36.72 -26.13
CA VAL A 15 -27.18 -36.51 -26.12
C VAL A 15 -27.45 -35.01 -26.11
N LEU A 16 -28.09 -34.55 -27.18
CA LEU A 16 -28.68 -33.24 -27.34
C LEU A 16 -29.98 -33.17 -26.51
N TYR A 17 -30.18 -32.07 -25.79
CA TYR A 17 -31.49 -31.70 -25.23
C TYR A 17 -32.03 -30.46 -25.94
N VAL A 18 -33.18 -30.63 -26.60
CA VAL A 18 -34.07 -29.57 -27.08
C VAL A 18 -35.07 -29.25 -25.96
N GLY A 19 -35.39 -27.95 -25.82
CA GLY A 19 -35.94 -27.33 -24.61
C GLY A 19 -37.44 -27.46 -24.35
N CYS A 20 -37.90 -26.77 -23.31
CA CYS A 20 -39.24 -26.18 -23.21
C CYS A 20 -39.28 -25.15 -22.07
N ALA A 21 -39.95 -24.03 -22.31
CA ALA A 21 -40.10 -22.91 -21.38
C ALA A 21 -41.24 -23.11 -20.37
N THR A 22 -41.21 -22.25 -19.35
CA THR A 22 -42.26 -21.83 -18.40
C THR A 22 -42.44 -22.65 -17.11
N ARG A 23 -42.10 -22.04 -15.97
CA ARG A 23 -43.07 -21.46 -15.00
C ARG A 23 -42.32 -20.86 -13.81
N SER A 24 -42.67 -19.62 -13.49
CA SER A 24 -42.32 -18.95 -12.25
C SER A 24 -42.83 -19.77 -11.06
N LEU A 25 -41.91 -20.28 -10.24
CA LEU A 25 -42.20 -20.71 -8.88
C LEU A 25 -41.27 -19.96 -7.95
N SER A 26 -41.91 -19.21 -7.06
CA SER A 26 -41.34 -18.46 -5.97
C SER A 26 -40.53 -19.41 -5.09
N ASP A 27 -39.20 -19.34 -5.15
CA ASP A 27 -38.33 -20.05 -4.21
C ASP A 27 -37.93 -19.11 -3.07
N LYS A 28 -38.55 -19.33 -1.90
CA LYS A 28 -38.08 -18.78 -0.63
C LYS A 28 -36.83 -19.56 -0.21
N SER A 29 -35.71 -19.36 -0.90
CA SER A 29 -34.41 -19.76 -0.38
C SER A 29 -33.89 -18.63 0.52
N GLY A 30 -34.09 -18.77 1.82
CA GLY A 30 -33.42 -17.95 2.82
C GLY A 30 -31.90 -18.12 2.68
N GLN A 31 -31.26 -17.20 1.97
CA GLN A 31 -29.82 -16.98 2.12
C GLN A 31 -29.62 -16.36 3.49
N SER A 32 -29.31 -17.22 4.47
CA SER A 32 -28.67 -16.78 5.69
C SER A 32 -27.27 -16.31 5.32
N SER A 33 -27.14 -15.04 4.89
CA SER A 33 -25.86 -14.37 4.89
C SER A 33 -25.49 -14.22 6.37
N VAL A 34 -24.64 -15.11 6.86
CA VAL A 34 -23.99 -14.89 8.15
C VAL A 34 -23.20 -13.60 8.00
N ALA A 35 -23.75 -12.51 8.52
CA ALA A 35 -23.07 -11.23 8.55
C ALA A 35 -21.74 -11.45 9.26
N ALA A 36 -20.63 -11.08 8.62
CA ALA A 36 -19.33 -11.09 9.26
C ALA A 36 -19.42 -10.33 10.60
N PRO A 37 -18.74 -10.77 11.67
CA PRO A 37 -18.72 -10.05 12.93
C PRO A 37 -18.33 -8.59 12.67
N ALA A 38 -18.98 -7.64 13.35
CA ALA A 38 -18.79 -6.20 13.10
C ALA A 38 -17.30 -5.80 13.03
N HIS A 39 -16.46 -6.35 13.93
CA HIS A 39 -15.02 -6.10 13.94
C HIS A 39 -14.31 -6.57 12.65
N LEU A 40 -14.76 -7.65 12.00
CA LEU A 40 -14.19 -8.10 10.72
C LEU A 40 -14.62 -7.18 9.57
N ALA A 41 -15.90 -6.76 9.54
CA ALA A 41 -16.39 -5.80 8.55
C ALA A 41 -15.69 -4.43 8.70
N ASP A 42 -15.48 -3.97 9.94
CA ASP A 42 -14.73 -2.76 10.27
C ASP A 42 -13.28 -2.88 9.82
N ARG A 43 -12.60 -4.00 10.10
CA ARG A 43 -11.23 -4.23 9.60
C ARG A 43 -11.17 -4.15 8.09
N VAL A 44 -12.10 -4.77 7.36
CA VAL A 44 -12.13 -4.69 5.91
C VAL A 44 -12.42 -3.24 5.44
N SER A 45 -13.17 -2.44 6.21
CA SER A 45 -13.38 -1.02 5.94
C SER A 45 -12.11 -0.18 6.17
N TYR A 46 -11.48 -0.30 7.33
CA TYR A 46 -10.25 0.42 7.67
C TYR A 46 -9.08 0.02 6.80
N GLN A 47 -8.95 -1.28 6.48
CA GLN A 47 -7.95 -1.78 5.55
C GLN A 47 -8.16 -1.17 4.17
N ARG A 48 -9.38 -1.18 3.63
CA ARG A 48 -9.67 -0.55 2.32
C ARG A 48 -9.38 0.96 2.33
N MET A 49 -9.69 1.65 3.42
CA MET A 49 -9.35 3.06 3.57
C MET A 49 -7.83 3.25 3.57
N ALA A 50 -7.09 2.46 4.35
CA ALA A 50 -5.64 2.52 4.40
C ALA A 50 -5.00 2.19 3.04
N ASP A 51 -5.50 1.17 2.34
CA ASP A 51 -5.03 0.76 1.01
C ASP A 51 -5.26 1.90 0.00
N GLY A 52 -6.43 2.54 0.04
CA GLY A 52 -6.74 3.70 -0.78
C GLY A 52 -5.83 4.89 -0.51
N LEU A 53 -5.59 5.21 0.76
CA LEU A 53 -4.67 6.27 1.17
C LEU A 53 -3.23 5.97 0.72
N HIS A 54 -2.78 4.73 0.88
CA HIS A 54 -1.48 4.28 0.41
C HIS A 54 -1.36 4.40 -1.12
N ALA A 55 -2.39 4.00 -1.87
CA ALA A 55 -2.42 4.15 -3.32
C ALA A 55 -2.31 5.62 -3.76
N VAL A 56 -3.02 6.52 -3.08
CA VAL A 56 -2.92 7.97 -3.32
C VAL A 56 -1.51 8.48 -3.04
N LEU A 57 -0.91 8.12 -1.90
CA LEU A 57 0.44 8.55 -1.52
C LEU A 57 1.50 8.03 -2.50
N ARG A 58 1.37 6.78 -2.95
CA ARG A 58 2.25 6.20 -3.98
C ARG A 58 2.11 6.89 -5.33
N ALA A 59 0.88 7.16 -5.77
CA ALA A 59 0.64 7.88 -7.02
C ALA A 59 1.19 9.31 -6.96
N ALA A 60 0.98 10.00 -5.84
CA ALA A 60 1.52 11.34 -5.60
C ALA A 60 3.06 11.34 -5.61
N ASN A 61 3.69 10.32 -5.01
CA ASN A 61 5.15 10.18 -5.06
C ASN A 61 5.67 9.96 -6.48
N ALA A 62 5.01 9.10 -7.26
CA ALA A 62 5.39 8.86 -8.66
C ALA A 62 5.31 10.15 -9.49
N ALA A 63 4.21 10.90 -9.36
CA ALA A 63 4.03 12.18 -10.04
C ALA A 63 5.05 13.24 -9.58
N TRP A 64 5.35 13.30 -8.27
CA TRP A 64 6.38 14.18 -7.73
C TRP A 64 7.76 13.86 -8.29
N LEU A 65 8.11 12.58 -8.39
CA LEU A 65 9.40 12.16 -8.90
C LEU A 65 9.55 12.46 -10.40
N GLU A 66 8.50 12.22 -11.19
CA GLU A 66 8.46 12.60 -12.61
C GLU A 66 8.65 14.12 -12.77
N ALA A 67 7.95 14.93 -11.98
CA ALA A 67 8.10 16.39 -12.00
C ALA A 67 9.51 16.86 -11.56
N LYS A 68 10.22 16.09 -10.72
CA LYS A 68 11.60 16.38 -10.31
C LYS A 68 12.66 16.01 -11.33
N THR A 69 12.41 14.94 -12.08
CA THR A 69 13.40 14.33 -12.99
C THR A 69 13.16 14.69 -14.44
N GLY A 70 11.94 15.08 -14.80
CA GLY A 70 11.59 15.54 -16.14
C GLY A 70 12.02 16.98 -16.41
N ASP A 71 12.19 17.30 -17.69
CA ASP A 71 12.42 18.65 -18.24
C ASP A 71 11.17 19.54 -18.13
N SER A 72 10.51 19.57 -16.96
CA SER A 72 9.36 20.44 -16.76
C SER A 72 9.81 21.89 -16.96
N PRO A 73 9.19 22.65 -17.88
CA PRO A 73 9.57 24.04 -18.11
C PRO A 73 9.46 24.81 -16.80
N ALA A 74 10.45 25.66 -16.53
CA ALA A 74 10.46 26.49 -15.33
C ALA A 74 9.12 27.26 -15.22
N PRO A 75 8.50 27.31 -14.03
CA PRO A 75 7.21 27.98 -13.87
C PRO A 75 7.32 29.44 -14.31
N THR A 76 6.38 29.87 -15.14
CA THR A 76 6.36 31.22 -15.72
C THR A 76 5.80 32.28 -14.78
N SER A 77 5.16 31.87 -13.68
CA SER A 77 4.63 32.76 -12.64
C SER A 77 4.77 32.15 -11.23
N PRO A 78 5.04 32.96 -10.19
CA PRO A 78 5.00 32.54 -8.78
C PRO A 78 3.64 31.98 -8.31
N SER A 79 2.55 32.34 -8.99
CA SER A 79 1.19 31.88 -8.65
C SER A 79 0.78 30.58 -9.35
N ASP A 80 1.58 30.10 -10.30
CA ASP A 80 1.28 28.85 -11.00
C ASP A 80 1.34 27.69 -10.02
N PHE A 81 0.44 26.72 -10.21
CA PHE A 81 0.48 25.46 -9.47
C PHE A 81 1.88 24.81 -9.56
N GLY A 82 2.53 24.91 -10.74
CA GLY A 82 3.91 24.46 -10.95
C GLY A 82 4.95 25.19 -10.09
N SER A 83 4.75 26.47 -9.75
CA SER A 83 5.65 27.20 -8.84
C SER A 83 5.49 26.72 -7.39
N ARG A 84 4.26 26.44 -6.95
CA ARG A 84 4.01 25.87 -5.61
C ARG A 84 4.57 24.44 -5.47
N ILE A 85 4.53 23.65 -6.55
CA ILE A 85 5.20 22.35 -6.66
C ILE A 85 6.73 22.53 -6.70
N SER A 86 7.25 23.57 -7.34
CA SER A 86 8.71 23.84 -7.42
C SER A 86 9.36 24.11 -6.06
N ASP A 87 8.62 24.68 -5.10
CA ASP A 87 9.08 24.86 -3.72
C ASP A 87 8.99 23.58 -2.88
N LEU A 88 7.99 22.74 -3.12
CA LEU A 88 7.96 21.34 -2.61
C LEU A 88 9.09 20.49 -3.23
N ASN A 89 9.59 20.89 -4.40
CA ASN A 89 10.67 20.23 -5.13
C ASN A 89 12.09 20.55 -4.63
N ARG A 90 12.27 21.29 -3.52
CA ARG A 90 13.63 21.49 -2.95
C ARG A 90 13.99 20.51 -1.84
N GLY A 91 13.03 19.71 -1.34
CA GLY A 91 13.24 18.75 -0.25
C GLY A 91 13.51 17.30 -0.72
N SER A 92 14.01 16.46 0.19
CA SER A 92 14.03 15.00 0.02
C SER A 92 12.61 14.43 0.03
N HIS A 93 12.43 13.22 -0.51
CA HIS A 93 11.13 12.52 -0.47
C HIS A 93 10.56 12.44 0.96
N GLY A 94 11.40 12.12 1.95
CA GLY A 94 10.98 12.12 3.35
C GLY A 94 10.61 13.49 3.91
N ALA A 95 11.20 14.58 3.41
CA ALA A 95 10.78 15.93 3.77
C ALA A 95 9.44 16.30 3.13
N PHE A 96 9.23 15.90 1.88
CA PHE A 96 7.96 16.08 1.17
C PHE A 96 6.81 15.37 1.89
N LEU A 97 6.93 14.07 2.18
CA LEU A 97 5.88 13.31 2.87
C LEU A 97 5.61 13.83 4.28
N ARG A 98 6.65 14.23 5.03
CA ARG A 98 6.46 14.83 6.35
C ARG A 98 5.71 16.17 6.26
N ARG A 99 6.04 17.01 5.28
CA ARG A 99 5.31 18.27 5.06
C ARG A 99 3.85 17.98 4.70
N ALA A 100 3.59 17.03 3.82
CA ALA A 100 2.23 16.61 3.47
C ALA A 100 1.45 16.10 4.69
N ALA A 101 2.06 15.27 5.54
CA ALA A 101 1.46 14.79 6.79
C ALA A 101 1.10 15.95 7.74
N GLN A 102 1.97 16.96 7.86
CA GLN A 102 1.70 18.16 8.64
C GLN A 102 0.55 18.98 8.06
N GLU A 103 0.54 19.19 6.74
CA GLU A 103 -0.49 19.99 6.07
C GLU A 103 -1.88 19.36 6.21
N ILE A 104 -2.02 18.05 5.96
CA ILE A 104 -3.34 17.40 6.12
C ILE A 104 -3.85 17.52 7.57
N ALA A 105 -2.96 17.45 8.57
CA ALA A 105 -3.32 17.61 9.97
C ALA A 105 -3.82 19.04 10.27
N THR A 106 -3.18 20.07 9.69
CA THR A 106 -3.66 21.46 9.82
C THR A 106 -5.02 21.70 9.16
N HIS A 107 -5.40 20.84 8.21
CA HIS A 107 -6.70 20.87 7.53
C HIS A 107 -7.73 19.90 8.12
N GLY A 108 -7.46 19.33 9.30
CA GLY A 108 -8.42 18.51 10.03
C GLY A 108 -8.51 17.05 9.57
N ALA A 109 -7.55 16.55 8.79
CA ALA A 109 -7.47 15.12 8.53
C ALA A 109 -7.21 14.37 9.84
N GLU A 110 -8.05 13.38 10.14
CA GLU A 110 -7.94 12.62 11.39
C GLU A 110 -6.94 11.48 11.34
N PHE A 111 -6.61 11.01 10.14
CA PHE A 111 -5.56 10.01 9.95
C PHE A 111 -4.18 10.67 9.92
N SER A 112 -3.15 9.88 10.20
CA SER A 112 -1.75 10.30 10.07
C SER A 112 -0.96 9.30 9.23
N PHE A 113 0.15 9.74 8.66
CA PHE A 113 1.10 8.85 8.02
C PHE A 113 2.54 9.30 8.25
N ALA A 114 3.47 8.36 8.22
CA ALA A 114 4.90 8.60 8.37
C ALA A 114 5.71 7.54 7.63
N ILE A 115 6.88 7.91 7.13
CA ILE A 115 7.86 6.93 6.66
C ILE A 115 8.87 6.59 7.75
N ARG A 116 9.22 5.31 7.85
CA ARG A 116 10.22 4.80 8.80
C ARG A 116 11.25 3.98 8.04
N SER A 117 12.50 4.00 8.49
CA SER A 117 13.60 3.28 7.83
C SER A 117 14.50 2.61 8.86
N PRO A 118 15.09 1.43 8.55
CA PRO A 118 16.15 0.87 9.39
C PRO A 118 17.48 1.63 9.19
N TRP A 119 17.59 2.45 8.14
CA TRP A 119 18.72 3.34 7.87
C TRP A 119 18.24 4.79 7.74
N PRO A 120 17.72 5.39 8.82
CA PRO A 120 17.09 6.69 8.75
C PRO A 120 18.15 7.80 8.55
N ILE A 121 18.03 8.56 7.46
CA ILE A 121 18.89 9.73 7.19
C ILE A 121 18.74 10.83 8.26
N SER A 122 17.59 10.88 8.94
CA SER A 122 17.34 11.80 10.06
C SER A 122 16.66 11.08 11.21
N PRO A 123 16.81 11.53 12.47
CA PRO A 123 16.19 10.88 13.62
C PRO A 123 14.68 10.73 13.52
N LEU A 124 14.00 11.65 12.81
CA LEU A 124 12.55 11.59 12.58
C LEU A 124 12.12 10.41 11.70
N GLY A 125 13.04 9.80 10.95
CA GLY A 125 12.78 8.61 10.14
C GLY A 125 12.99 7.28 10.90
N ALA A 126 13.47 7.31 12.14
CA ALA A 126 13.57 6.11 12.97
C ALA A 126 12.18 5.65 13.42
N ALA A 127 12.05 4.34 13.71
CA ALA A 127 10.86 3.78 14.34
C ALA A 127 10.58 4.44 15.70
N GLN A 128 9.30 4.59 16.01
CA GLN A 128 8.79 5.23 17.22
C GLN A 128 7.82 4.34 18.00
N THR A 129 7.37 3.23 17.43
CA THR A 129 6.53 2.24 18.13
C THR A 129 7.07 0.83 17.89
N GLY A 130 6.73 -0.11 18.78
CA GLY A 130 7.13 -1.51 18.63
C GLY A 130 6.60 -2.14 17.34
N LEU A 131 5.43 -1.70 16.85
CA LEU A 131 4.90 -2.12 15.55
C LEU A 131 5.79 -1.67 14.39
N GLU A 132 6.29 -0.44 14.44
CA GLU A 132 7.20 0.08 13.42
C GLU A 132 8.53 -0.70 13.41
N GLU A 133 9.07 -1.04 14.58
CA GLU A 133 10.26 -1.88 14.72
C GLU A 133 10.05 -3.31 14.19
N GLU A 134 8.91 -3.94 14.53
CA GLU A 134 8.50 -5.25 14.02
C GLU A 134 8.42 -5.22 12.49
N ALA A 135 7.72 -4.24 11.93
CA ALA A 135 7.51 -4.14 10.49
C ALA A 135 8.84 -3.95 9.73
N LEU A 136 9.75 -3.13 10.24
CA LEU A 136 11.09 -2.95 9.67
C LEU A 136 11.93 -4.23 9.68
N THR A 137 11.61 -5.19 10.55
CA THR A 137 12.28 -6.49 10.66
C THR A 137 11.64 -7.57 9.80
N VAL A 138 10.31 -7.59 9.73
CA VAL A 138 9.51 -8.66 9.10
C VAL A 138 9.29 -8.43 7.61
N LEU A 139 8.97 -7.19 7.21
CA LEU A 139 8.60 -6.88 5.82
C LEU A 139 9.72 -7.06 4.78
N PRO A 140 11.02 -6.83 5.09
CA PRO A 140 12.10 -7.18 4.16
C PRO A 140 12.13 -8.66 3.78
N ARG A 141 11.54 -9.53 4.62
CA ARG A 141 11.50 -10.99 4.45
C ARG A 141 10.14 -11.49 3.93
N SER A 142 9.18 -10.59 3.77
CA SER A 142 7.79 -10.89 3.39
C SER A 142 7.39 -9.97 2.23
N PRO A 143 7.89 -10.20 1.00
CA PRO A 143 7.78 -9.24 -0.08
C PRO A 143 6.31 -8.96 -0.45
N GLY A 144 5.92 -7.70 -0.41
CA GLY A 144 4.64 -7.22 -0.95
C GLY A 144 3.42 -7.35 -0.02
N GLU A 145 3.56 -7.95 1.17
CA GLU A 145 2.45 -8.05 2.11
C GLU A 145 2.47 -6.91 3.14
N PRO A 146 1.44 -6.07 3.24
CA PRO A 146 1.34 -5.08 4.31
C PRO A 146 1.05 -5.74 5.66
N LEU A 147 1.43 -5.06 6.73
CA LEU A 147 1.14 -5.48 8.10
C LEU A 147 0.04 -4.59 8.69
N PHE A 148 -1.01 -5.19 9.23
CA PHE A 148 -2.10 -4.49 9.90
C PHE A 148 -2.20 -4.87 11.38
N ARG A 149 -2.37 -3.87 12.24
CA ARG A 149 -2.61 -4.04 13.69
C ARG A 149 -3.48 -2.92 14.23
N ASP A 150 -4.12 -3.19 15.36
CA ASP A 150 -4.67 -2.13 16.20
C ASP A 150 -3.60 -1.66 17.20
N GLU A 151 -3.42 -0.34 17.35
CA GLU A 151 -2.49 0.27 18.31
C GLU A 151 -3.25 1.22 19.26
N GLN A 152 -2.81 1.29 20.52
CA GLN A 152 -3.22 2.33 21.45
C GLN A 152 -2.07 3.33 21.61
N LEU A 153 -2.24 4.56 21.11
CA LEU A 153 -1.19 5.59 21.12
C LEU A 153 -1.75 6.89 21.69
N GLY A 154 -1.08 7.46 22.68
CA GLY A 154 -1.51 8.74 23.29
C GLY A 154 -2.94 8.71 23.84
N GLY A 155 -3.41 7.55 24.32
CA GLY A 155 -4.78 7.37 24.83
C GLY A 155 -5.84 7.11 23.77
N ARG A 156 -5.49 7.12 22.47
CA ARG A 156 -6.41 6.95 21.35
C ARG A 156 -6.19 5.62 20.62
N ALA A 157 -7.26 4.98 20.16
CA ALA A 157 -7.18 3.72 19.44
C ALA A 157 -7.06 3.95 17.93
N TYR A 158 -6.15 3.23 17.27
CA TYR A 158 -5.91 3.33 15.84
C TYR A 158 -5.92 1.96 15.18
N PHE A 159 -6.43 1.93 13.96
CA PHE A 159 -6.05 0.92 12.98
C PHE A 159 -4.77 1.41 12.29
N THR A 160 -3.68 0.65 12.44
CA THR A 160 -2.39 0.94 11.84
C THR A 160 -2.10 -0.04 10.71
N ALA A 161 -1.86 0.52 9.53
CA ALA A 161 -1.39 -0.20 8.34
C ALA A 161 0.07 0.17 8.07
N VAL A 162 0.89 -0.83 7.77
CA VAL A 162 2.32 -0.64 7.49
C VAL A 162 2.65 -1.29 6.15
N TYR A 163 3.06 -0.47 5.19
CA TYR A 163 3.37 -0.89 3.82
C TYR A 163 4.88 -0.87 3.59
N PRO A 164 5.46 -1.87 2.92
CA PRO A 164 6.87 -1.84 2.57
C PRO A 164 7.16 -0.76 1.51
N GLU A 165 8.19 0.04 1.75
CA GLU A 165 8.72 1.03 0.81
C GLU A 165 10.05 0.54 0.24
N THR A 166 10.13 0.47 -1.09
CA THR A 166 11.31 0.02 -1.82
C THR A 166 11.86 1.15 -2.70
N ALA A 167 13.10 1.01 -3.15
CA ALA A 167 13.68 1.89 -4.16
C ALA A 167 12.93 1.71 -5.49
N THR A 168 11.86 2.48 -5.68
CA THR A 168 10.98 2.39 -6.87
C THR A 168 11.59 2.98 -8.15
N SER A 169 12.75 3.64 -8.03
CA SER A 169 13.55 4.13 -9.15
C SER A 169 15.02 4.29 -8.75
N ALA A 170 15.91 4.37 -9.74
CA ALA A 170 17.32 4.69 -9.55
C ALA A 170 17.54 5.96 -8.73
N SER A 171 16.68 6.97 -8.91
CA SER A 171 16.78 8.23 -8.16
C SER A 171 16.62 8.06 -6.64
N CYS A 172 15.85 7.05 -6.20
CA CYS A 172 15.64 6.74 -4.79
C CYS A 172 16.94 6.21 -4.18
N ALA A 173 17.52 5.20 -4.82
CA ALA A 173 18.79 4.59 -4.40
C ALA A 173 19.92 5.62 -4.44
N ASP A 174 20.05 6.35 -5.55
CA ASP A 174 21.07 7.38 -5.75
C ASP A 174 21.06 8.48 -4.70
N CYS A 175 19.87 8.98 -4.35
CA CYS A 175 19.75 10.04 -3.34
C CYS A 175 20.24 9.54 -1.98
N HIS A 176 19.86 8.33 -1.58
CA HIS A 176 20.31 7.73 -0.33
C HIS A 176 21.82 7.44 -0.36
N ASN A 177 22.32 6.87 -1.46
CA ASN A 177 23.73 6.52 -1.61
C ASN A 177 24.65 7.74 -1.59
N ARG A 178 24.20 8.90 -2.09
CA ARG A 178 24.99 10.14 -2.06
C ARG A 178 24.82 10.97 -0.79
N ASN A 179 23.81 10.68 0.05
CA ASN A 179 23.53 11.48 1.23
C ASN A 179 24.50 11.15 2.37
N THR A 180 25.31 12.11 2.81
CA THR A 180 26.31 11.92 3.88
C THR A 180 25.72 11.55 5.24
N GLY A 181 24.42 11.82 5.46
CA GLY A 181 23.69 11.40 6.66
C GLY A 181 23.07 10.01 6.54
N SER A 182 23.18 9.33 5.39
CA SER A 182 22.66 7.98 5.22
C SER A 182 23.55 6.96 5.94
N PRO A 183 23.00 6.09 6.80
CA PRO A 183 23.77 5.01 7.41
C PRO A 183 24.19 3.90 6.43
N ARG A 184 23.56 3.84 5.24
CA ARG A 184 23.80 2.84 4.18
C ARG A 184 23.95 3.53 2.82
N HIS A 185 24.91 3.09 2.01
CA HIS A 185 25.30 3.77 0.76
C HIS A 185 25.35 2.87 -0.49
N ASP A 186 24.85 1.64 -0.38
CA ASP A 186 24.86 0.62 -1.44
C ASP A 186 23.44 0.13 -1.76
N PHE A 187 22.45 1.04 -1.71
CA PHE A 187 21.10 0.74 -2.16
C PHE A 187 21.08 0.49 -3.68
N ALA A 188 20.28 -0.48 -4.10
CA ALA A 188 19.96 -0.78 -5.50
C ALA A 188 18.46 -0.64 -5.78
N ASP A 189 18.07 -0.65 -7.05
CA ASP A 189 16.66 -0.66 -7.45
C ASP A 189 15.92 -1.86 -6.86
N GLY A 190 14.74 -1.60 -6.30
CA GLY A 190 13.93 -2.61 -5.61
C GLY A 190 14.37 -2.93 -4.18
N ASP A 191 15.49 -2.39 -3.69
CA ASP A 191 15.90 -2.59 -2.29
C ASP A 191 14.83 -2.06 -1.34
N PHE A 192 14.59 -2.81 -0.26
CA PHE A 192 13.79 -2.33 0.86
C PHE A 192 14.49 -1.12 1.49
N MET A 193 13.78 0.00 1.56
CA MET A 193 14.29 1.24 2.15
C MET A 193 13.63 1.56 3.49
N GLY A 194 12.45 0.98 3.73
CA GLY A 194 11.68 1.25 4.93
C GLY A 194 10.21 0.89 4.79
N VAL A 195 9.38 1.59 5.53
CA VAL A 195 7.93 1.39 5.53
C VAL A 195 7.19 2.71 5.53
N LEU A 196 6.01 2.73 4.91
CA LEU A 196 5.01 3.76 5.09
C LEU A 196 3.99 3.28 6.11
N VAL A 197 3.86 4.02 7.21
CA VAL A 197 2.91 3.75 8.29
C VAL A 197 1.72 4.69 8.13
N ILE A 198 0.51 4.16 8.08
CA ILE A 198 -0.75 4.90 8.05
C ILE A 198 -1.55 4.54 9.30
N ARG A 199 -2.01 5.54 10.05
CA ARG A 199 -2.81 5.37 11.26
C ARG A 199 -4.15 6.04 11.11
N ILE A 200 -5.22 5.26 11.20
CA ILE A 200 -6.60 5.72 11.10
C ILE A 200 -7.23 5.56 12.49
N PRO A 201 -7.76 6.63 13.09
CA PRO A 201 -8.48 6.52 14.36
C PRO A 201 -9.63 5.52 14.26
N ARG A 202 -9.83 4.74 15.31
CA ARG A 202 -10.95 3.78 15.42
C ARG A 202 -12.25 4.44 15.88
N GLU A 203 -12.12 5.66 16.37
CA GLU A 203 -13.18 6.53 16.84
C GLU A 203 -13.26 7.72 15.88
N PHE A 204 -14.34 7.72 15.10
CA PHE A 204 -14.82 8.85 14.31
C PHE A 204 -16.07 9.41 14.99
#